data_AF-A0A0F9HIK4-F1
#
_entry.id   AF-A0A0F9HIK4-F1
#
_cell.length_a   1.000
_cell.length_b   1.000
_cell.length_c   1.000
_cell.angle_alpha   90.00
_cell.angle_beta   90.00
_cell.angle_gamma   90.00
#
_symmetry.space_group_name_H-M   'P 1'
#
loop_
_entity.id
_entity.type
_entity.pdbx_description
1 polymer ?
#
loop_
_entity_poly.entity_id
_entity_poly.type
_entity_poly.pdbx_seq_one_letter_code
_entity_poly.pdbx_strand_id
1 'polypeptide(L)'
;MTVEFQECLKSLRLPAVKDCFQKLADQARAQRYTYEQYLAEVLEREREERRRHRIERYLRASKLPLEKNLDSFDRSRLPAKVDAQLSLLLEGSFVDRAENVLAFGNPGSGKSHLLYAL
;
A
#
# COMPACT_ATOMS: atom_id res chain seq x y z
N MET A 1 5.14 -26.61 -22.91
CA MET A 1 4.98 -25.13 -22.86
C MET A 1 4.19 -24.63 -21.64
N THR A 2 2.90 -24.95 -21.41
CA THR A 2 2.16 -24.40 -20.25
C THR A 2 2.61 -24.96 -18.89
N VAL A 3 3.02 -26.22 -18.83
CA VAL A 3 3.47 -26.86 -17.58
C VAL A 3 4.82 -26.27 -17.13
N GLU A 4 5.82 -26.23 -18.02
CA GLU A 4 7.16 -25.67 -17.74
C GLU A 4 7.08 -24.19 -17.34
N PHE A 5 6.20 -23.42 -17.99
CA PHE A 5 5.99 -22.01 -17.64
C PHE A 5 5.39 -21.86 -16.24
N GLN A 6 4.38 -22.67 -15.89
CA GLN A 6 3.79 -22.64 -14.55
C GLN A 6 4.77 -23.09 -13.46
N GLU A 7 5.64 -24.06 -13.73
CA GLU A 7 6.70 -24.47 -12.81
C GLU A 7 7.72 -23.36 -12.59
N CYS A 8 8.12 -22.66 -13.65
CA CYS A 8 9.00 -21.49 -13.57
C CYS A 8 8.38 -20.37 -12.71
N LEU A 9 7.09 -20.07 -12.89
CA LEU A 9 6.40 -19.08 -12.06
C LEU A 9 6.37 -19.48 -10.58
N LYS A 10 6.21 -20.78 -10.28
CA LYS A 10 6.27 -21.29 -8.90
C LYS A 10 7.68 -21.14 -8.31
N SER A 11 8.73 -21.52 -9.04
CA SER A 11 10.11 -21.43 -8.54
C SER A 11 10.55 -19.99 -8.31
N LEU A 12 10.08 -19.06 -9.15
CA LEU A 12 10.32 -17.61 -9.01
C LEU A 12 9.38 -16.92 -8.00
N ARG A 13 8.45 -17.67 -7.41
CA ARG A 13 7.44 -17.16 -6.46
C ARG A 13 6.62 -16.00 -7.05
N LEU A 14 6.05 -16.20 -8.23
CA LEU A 14 5.23 -15.23 -8.96
C LEU A 14 3.74 -15.64 -8.95
N PRO A 15 3.07 -15.68 -7.78
CA PRO A 15 1.68 -16.14 -7.68
C PRO A 15 0.70 -15.23 -8.42
N ALA A 16 0.86 -13.91 -8.37
CA ALA A 16 -0.08 -13.01 -9.04
C ALA A 16 0.03 -13.16 -10.56
N VAL A 17 1.25 -13.24 -11.08
CA VAL A 17 1.49 -13.54 -12.51
C VAL A 17 0.82 -14.84 -12.90
N LYS A 18 1.01 -15.91 -12.11
CA LYS A 18 0.41 -17.21 -12.37
C LYS A 18 -1.11 -17.14 -12.50
N ASP A 19 -1.74 -16.29 -11.70
CA ASP A 19 -3.20 -16.15 -11.67
C ASP A 19 -3.74 -15.24 -12.79
N CYS A 20 -2.95 -14.26 -13.28
CA CYS A 20 -3.44 -13.25 -14.22
C CYS A 20 -2.82 -13.23 -15.62
N PHE A 21 -1.70 -13.92 -15.88
CA PHE A 21 -0.94 -13.78 -17.14
C PHE A 21 -1.77 -14.08 -18.39
N GLN A 22 -2.64 -15.10 -18.37
CA GLN A 22 -3.45 -15.46 -19.52
C GLN A 22 -4.46 -14.35 -19.85
N LYS A 23 -5.16 -13.86 -18.81
CA LYS A 23 -6.12 -12.77 -18.96
C LYS A 23 -5.45 -11.49 -19.48
N LEU A 24 -4.29 -11.15 -18.94
CA LEU A 24 -3.50 -10.00 -19.40
C LEU A 24 -2.99 -10.21 -20.83
N ALA A 25 -2.64 -11.43 -21.23
CA ALA A 25 -2.22 -11.73 -22.60
C ALA A 25 -3.37 -11.55 -23.60
N ASP A 26 -4.58 -11.96 -23.24
CA ASP A 26 -5.77 -11.75 -24.08
C ASP A 26 -6.10 -10.26 -24.21
N GLN A 27 -5.99 -9.51 -23.12
CA GLN A 27 -6.14 -8.04 -23.13
C GLN A 27 -5.06 -7.37 -23.97
N ALA A 28 -3.79 -7.77 -23.83
CA ALA A 28 -2.67 -7.27 -24.61
C ALA A 28 -2.87 -7.49 -26.12
N ARG A 29 -3.37 -8.68 -26.52
CA ARG A 29 -3.72 -8.96 -27.92
C ARG A 29 -4.84 -8.05 -28.42
N ALA A 30 -5.90 -7.87 -27.64
CA ALA A 30 -7.04 -7.03 -28.00
C ALA A 30 -6.64 -5.54 -28.13
N GLN A 31 -5.78 -5.07 -27.23
CA GLN A 31 -5.33 -3.67 -27.17
C GLN A 31 -4.04 -3.41 -27.97
N ARG A 32 -3.51 -4.42 -28.68
CA ARG A 32 -2.28 -4.35 -29.50
C ARG A 32 -1.07 -3.87 -28.72
N TYR A 33 -0.90 -4.36 -27.50
CA TYR A 33 0.29 -4.06 -26.69
C TYR A 33 1.54 -4.61 -27.38
N THR A 34 2.65 -3.90 -27.23
CA THR A 34 3.97 -4.49 -27.51
C THR A 34 4.28 -5.56 -26.47
N TYR A 35 5.27 -6.42 -26.75
CA TYR A 35 5.69 -7.45 -25.80
C TYR A 35 6.22 -6.85 -24.50
N GLU A 36 6.91 -5.71 -24.58
CA GLU A 36 7.42 -4.96 -23.43
C GLU A 36 6.29 -4.41 -22.58
N GLN A 37 5.22 -3.89 -23.20
CA GLN A 37 4.04 -3.38 -22.48
C GLN A 37 3.32 -4.52 -21.74
N TYR A 38 3.11 -5.66 -22.39
CA TYR A 38 2.53 -6.82 -21.73
C TYR A 38 3.38 -7.31 -20.56
N LEU A 39 4.69 -7.42 -20.75
CA LEU A 39 5.60 -7.86 -19.70
C LEU A 39 5.61 -6.89 -18.51
N ALA A 40 5.64 -5.58 -18.77
CA ALA A 40 5.58 -4.56 -17.74
C ALA A 40 4.29 -4.66 -16.91
N GLU A 41 3.13 -4.81 -17.57
CA GLU A 41 1.83 -4.92 -16.91
C GLU A 41 1.75 -6.15 -15.99
N VAL A 42 2.21 -7.30 -16.47
CA VAL A 42 2.24 -8.55 -15.69
C VAL A 42 3.13 -8.42 -14.45
N LEU A 43 4.31 -7.80 -14.60
CA LEU A 43 5.25 -7.61 -13.49
C LEU A 43 4.76 -6.56 -12.48
N GLU A 44 4.12 -5.48 -12.95
CA GLU A 44 3.53 -4.49 -12.06
C GLU A 44 2.41 -5.11 -11.22
N ARG A 45 1.58 -5.97 -11.82
CA ARG A 45 0.53 -6.69 -11.07
C ARG A 45 1.07 -7.54 -9.93
N GLU A 46 2.21 -8.20 -10.13
CA GLU A 46 2.91 -8.95 -9.09
C GLU A 46 3.49 -8.05 -8.01
N ARG A 47 4.10 -6.93 -8.41
CA ARG A 47 4.65 -5.94 -7.48
C ARG A 47 3.56 -5.36 -6.58
N GLU A 48 2.40 -5.00 -7.16
CA GLU A 48 1.24 -4.50 -6.42
C GLU A 48 0.70 -5.53 -5.43
N GLU A 49 0.56 -6.79 -5.86
CA GLU A 49 0.07 -7.88 -5.02
C GLU A 49 0.99 -8.11 -3.81
N ARG A 50 2.31 -8.15 -4.05
CA ARG A 50 3.32 -8.25 -2.98
C ARG A 50 3.27 -7.06 -2.04
N ARG A 51 3.11 -5.84 -2.58
CA ARG A 51 2.97 -4.62 -1.77
C ARG A 51 1.73 -4.71 -0.89
N ARG A 52 0.59 -5.14 -1.44
CA ARG A 52 -0.67 -5.29 -0.70
C ARG A 52 -0.54 -6.30 0.44
N HIS A 53 -0.03 -7.50 0.17
CA HIS A 53 0.20 -8.52 1.21
C HIS A 53 1.19 -8.06 2.28
N ARG A 54 2.23 -7.30 1.91
CA ARG A 54 3.17 -6.72 2.87
C ARG A 54 2.47 -5.72 3.80
N ILE A 55 1.67 -4.82 3.24
CA ILE A 55 0.90 -3.82 4.01
C ILE A 55 -0.08 -4.55 4.94
N GLU A 56 -0.86 -5.49 4.43
CA GLU A 56 -1.83 -6.25 5.23
C GLU A 56 -1.16 -7.00 6.39
N ARG A 57 -0.01 -7.64 6.13
CA ARG A 57 0.76 -8.32 7.18
C ARG A 57 1.22 -7.35 8.26
N TYR A 58 1.73 -6.17 7.89
CA TYR A 58 2.16 -5.17 8.86
C TYR A 58 1.01 -4.55 9.65
N LEU A 59 -0.13 -4.29 9.01
CA LEU A 59 -1.34 -3.83 9.69
C LEU A 59 -1.85 -4.86 10.70
N ARG A 60 -1.85 -6.16 10.36
CA ARG A 60 -2.22 -7.22 11.31
C ARG A 60 -1.21 -7.33 12.46
N ALA A 61 0.08 -7.18 12.17
CA ALA A 61 1.14 -7.27 13.16
C ALA A 61 1.17 -6.08 14.13
N SER A 62 0.77 -4.88 13.69
CA SER A 62 0.79 -3.66 14.50
C SER A 62 -0.23 -3.67 15.64
N LYS A 63 -1.28 -4.50 15.54
CA LYS A 63 -2.41 -4.56 16.50
C LYS A 63 -3.12 -3.20 16.69
N LEU A 64 -2.98 -2.30 15.72
CA LEU A 64 -3.66 -1.01 15.73
C LEU A 64 -5.15 -1.19 15.38
N PRO A 65 -6.06 -0.39 15.95
CA PRO A 65 -7.48 -0.42 15.57
C PRO A 65 -7.65 0.00 14.11
N LEU A 66 -8.06 -0.92 13.24
CA LEU A 66 -8.21 -0.67 11.79
C LEU A 66 -9.27 0.38 11.46
N GLU A 67 -10.26 0.54 12.33
CA GLU A 67 -11.30 1.56 12.26
C GLU A 67 -10.77 2.98 12.53
N LYS A 68 -9.56 3.13 13.09
CA LYS A 68 -8.93 4.41 13.43
C LYS A 68 -7.89 4.82 12.38
N ASN A 69 -8.34 4.91 11.14
CA ASN A 69 -7.56 5.36 9.99
C ASN A 69 -7.76 6.86 9.72
N LEU A 70 -7.11 7.39 8.67
CA LEU A 70 -7.24 8.80 8.28
C LEU A 70 -8.65 9.15 7.77
N ASP A 71 -9.31 8.23 7.06
CA ASP A 71 -10.64 8.45 6.50
C ASP A 71 -11.70 8.66 7.60
N SER A 72 -11.53 8.00 8.74
CA SER A 72 -12.38 8.14 9.93
C SER A 72 -11.94 9.26 10.88
N PHE A 73 -10.81 9.92 10.60
CA PHE A 73 -10.28 10.97 11.46
C PHE A 73 -10.82 12.34 11.05
N ASP A 74 -11.61 12.96 11.93
CA ASP A 74 -12.19 14.28 11.69
C ASP A 74 -11.14 15.40 11.84
N ARG A 75 -10.51 15.73 10.71
CA ARG A 75 -9.53 16.84 10.61
C ARG A 75 -10.12 18.21 10.91
N SER A 76 -11.43 18.41 10.75
CA SER A 76 -12.06 19.73 10.99
C SER A 76 -11.98 20.17 12.45
N ARG A 77 -11.77 19.22 13.37
CA ARG A 77 -11.62 19.46 14.80
C ARG A 77 -10.20 19.90 15.19
N LEU A 78 -9.24 19.82 14.27
CA LEU A 78 -7.88 20.25 14.51
C LEU A 78 -7.74 21.77 14.37
N PRO A 79 -6.95 22.43 15.25
CA PRO A 79 -6.50 23.78 14.98
C PRO A 79 -5.75 23.84 13.65
N ALA A 80 -5.93 24.91 12.88
CA ALA A 80 -5.31 25.06 11.54
C ALA A 80 -3.80 24.79 11.52
N LYS A 81 -3.07 25.22 12.56
CA LYS A 81 -1.63 24.94 12.70
C LYS A 81 -1.30 23.45 12.80
N VAL A 82 -2.13 22.68 13.52
CA VAL A 82 -1.95 21.23 13.70
C VAL A 82 -2.34 20.49 12.43
N ASP A 83 -3.38 20.92 11.72
CA ASP A 83 -3.77 20.31 10.44
C ASP A 83 -2.70 20.51 9.35
N ALA A 84 -2.06 21.69 9.32
CA ALA A 84 -0.91 21.95 8.46
C ALA A 84 0.28 21.03 8.79
N GLN A 85 0.60 20.85 10.08
CA GLN A 85 1.64 19.91 10.52
C GLN A 85 1.28 18.45 10.18
N LEU A 86 0.02 18.06 10.36
CA LEU A 86 -0.44 16.72 10.02
C LEU A 86 -0.29 16.45 8.53
N SER A 87 -0.58 17.43 7.68
CA SER A 87 -0.41 17.30 6.23
C SER A 87 1.05 17.07 5.83
N LEU A 88 2.01 17.71 6.50
CA LEU A 88 3.44 17.42 6.32
C LEU A 88 3.84 16.03 6.84
N LEU A 89 3.28 15.60 7.98
CA LEU A 89 3.54 14.26 8.52
C LEU A 89 3.01 13.15 7.60
N LEU A 90 1.90 13.38 6.90
CA LEU A 90 1.34 12.44 5.92
C LEU A 90 2.23 12.20 4.71
N GLU A 91 3.17 13.10 4.41
CA GLU A 91 4.17 12.87 3.38
C GLU A 91 5.19 11.79 3.80
N GLY A 92 5.25 11.44 5.09
CA GLY A 92 6.09 10.36 5.62
C GLY A 92 7.58 10.68 5.72
N SER A 93 8.01 11.87 5.32
CA SER A 93 9.43 12.26 5.27
C SER A 93 10.16 12.24 6.62
N PHE A 94 9.42 12.27 7.73
CA PHE A 94 9.96 12.12 9.08
C PHE A 94 10.56 10.72 9.33
N VAL A 95 10.07 9.69 8.63
CA VAL A 95 10.59 8.32 8.72
C VAL A 95 12.00 8.24 8.15
N ASP A 96 12.22 8.84 6.98
CA ASP A 96 13.54 8.86 6.32
C ASP A 96 14.57 9.65 7.13
N ARG A 97 14.12 10.69 7.84
CA ARG A 97 14.97 11.53 8.71
C ARG A 97 15.15 10.95 10.12
N ALA A 98 14.50 9.82 10.44
CA ALA A 98 14.47 9.22 11.77
C ALA A 98 14.02 10.21 12.88
N GLU A 99 13.03 11.03 12.58
CA GLU A 99 12.48 12.04 13.49
C GLU A 99 11.39 11.46 14.40
N ASN A 100 11.39 11.88 15.66
CA ASN A 100 10.36 11.49 16.62
C ASN A 100 9.15 12.43 16.51
N VAL A 101 7.95 11.84 16.38
CA VAL A 101 6.67 12.56 16.42
C VAL A 101 6.07 12.47 17.82
N LEU A 102 5.87 13.61 18.47
CA LEU A 102 5.27 13.72 19.80
C LEU A 102 3.94 14.47 19.71
N ALA A 103 2.86 13.88 20.25
CA ALA A 103 1.54 14.48 20.28
C ALA A 103 1.13 14.89 21.71
N PHE A 104 0.86 16.17 21.92
CA PHE A 104 0.48 16.75 23.23
C PHE A 104 -0.94 17.31 23.22
N GLY A 105 -1.62 17.27 24.38
CA GLY A 105 -2.96 17.85 24.56
C GLY A 105 -3.85 17.09 25.55
N ASN A 106 -5.01 17.64 25.88
CA ASN A 106 -5.94 17.10 26.88
C ASN A 106 -6.46 15.69 26.54
N PRO A 107 -6.82 14.87 27.54
CA PRO A 107 -7.48 13.58 27.30
C PRO A 107 -8.69 13.72 26.36
N GLY A 108 -8.89 12.74 25.46
CA GLY A 108 -10.01 12.76 24.51
C GLY A 108 -9.83 13.65 23.27
N SER A 109 -8.70 14.35 23.12
CA SER A 109 -8.45 15.26 21.99
C SER A 109 -8.05 14.59 20.66
N GLY A 110 -8.27 13.28 20.51
CA GLY A 110 -7.99 12.54 19.25
C GLY A 110 -6.52 12.16 18.99
N LYS A 111 -5.57 12.46 19.90
CA LYS A 111 -4.13 12.18 19.70
C LYS A 111 -3.81 10.73 19.37
N SER A 112 -4.39 9.77 20.09
CA SER A 112 -4.15 8.34 19.83
C SER A 112 -4.68 7.92 18.46
N HIS A 113 -5.84 8.44 18.04
CA HIS A 113 -6.38 8.16 16.70
C HIS A 113 -5.45 8.73 15.64
N LEU A 114 -5.04 9.99 15.77
CA LEU A 114 -4.09 10.64 14.85
C LEU A 114 -2.80 9.83 14.71
N LEU A 115 -2.21 9.37 15.83
CA LEU A 115 -0.99 8.56 15.80
C LEU A 115 -1.19 7.15 15.24
N TYR A 116 -2.39 6.57 15.34
CA TYR A 116 -2.69 5.28 14.70
C TYR A 116 -2.94 5.41 13.19
N ALA A 117 -3.40 6.59 12.76
CA ALA A 117 -3.72 6.88 11.37
C ALA A 117 -2.49 7.30 10.54
N LEU A 118 -1.42 7.73 11.21
CA LEU A 118 -0.10 8.04 10.64
C LEU A 118 0.71 6.76 10.39
#